data_AF-A0AAU2JUS6-F1
#
_entry.id   AF-A0AAU2JUS6-F1
#
_cell.length_a   1.000
_cell.length_b   1.000
_cell.length_c   1.000
_cell.angle_alpha   90.00
_cell.angle_beta   90.00
_cell.angle_gamma   90.00
#
_symmetry.space_group_name_H-M   'P 1'
#
loop_
_entity.id
_entity.type
_entity.pdbx_description
1 polymer ?
#
loop_
_entity_poly.entity_id
_entity_poly.type
_entity_poly.pdbx_seq_one_letter_code
_entity_poly.pdbx_strand_id
1 'polypeptide(L)'
;MRLSRTASWFLLAFGVWSWFIWVSFVRNLWKNGSGQAFDAAGDPTAYFWVHLSLAVTSFLLGTAVGVIGLRGVLALRRASRTGTDAGAGTGAGTGGPA
;
A
#
# COMPACT_ATOMS: atom_id res chain seq x y z
N MET A 1 12.09 -2.29 16.04
CA MET A 1 10.90 -1.58 16.57
C MET A 1 9.65 -2.20 15.98
N ARG A 2 8.65 -2.61 16.77
CA ARG A 2 7.40 -3.17 16.23
C ARG A 2 6.54 -2.02 15.69
N LEU A 3 6.17 -2.09 14.41
CA LEU A 3 5.29 -1.09 13.81
C LEU A 3 3.90 -1.21 14.48
N SER A 4 3.39 -0.09 15.00
CA SER A 4 2.06 -0.01 15.62
C SER A 4 0.95 -0.49 14.67
N ARG A 5 -0.16 -1.01 15.23
CA ARG A 5 -1.35 -1.42 14.46
C ARG A 5 -1.85 -0.29 13.55
N THR A 6 -1.88 0.94 14.09
CA THR A 6 -2.29 2.14 13.37
C THR A 6 -1.32 2.48 12.23
N ALA A 7 -0.01 2.38 12.49
CA ALA A 7 1.00 2.66 11.49
C ALA A 7 0.95 1.66 10.31
N SER A 8 0.70 0.38 10.57
CA SER A 8 0.56 -0.62 9.49
C SER A 8 -0.63 -0.32 8.56
N TRP A 9 -1.77 0.08 9.14
CA TRP A 9 -2.93 0.52 8.37
C TRP A 9 -2.69 1.82 7.61
N PHE A 10 -1.98 2.77 8.24
CA PHE A 10 -1.58 4.01 7.58
C PHE A 10 -0.69 3.73 6.36
N LEU A 11 0.34 2.89 6.49
CA LEU A 11 1.21 2.53 5.37
C LEU A 11 0.44 1.83 4.24
N LEU A 12 -0.49 0.95 4.58
CA LEU A 12 -1.33 0.27 3.59
C LEU A 12 -2.23 1.28 2.85
N ALA A 13 -2.95 2.13 3.58
CA ALA A 13 -3.82 3.16 3.00
C ALA A 13 -3.01 4.16 2.16
N PHE A 14 -1.85 4.58 2.65
CA PHE A 14 -0.93 5.46 1.93
C PHE A 14 -0.43 4.82 0.64
N GLY A 15 -0.06 3.54 0.65
CA GLY A 15 0.34 2.80 -0.55
C GLY A 15 -0.78 2.74 -1.59
N VAL A 16 -2.00 2.42 -1.18
CA VAL A 16 -3.17 2.38 -2.07
C VAL A 16 -3.49 3.76 -2.64
N TRP A 17 -3.49 4.81 -1.80
CA TRP A 17 -3.69 6.18 -2.24
C TRP A 17 -2.62 6.64 -3.23
N SER A 18 -1.36 6.32 -2.95
CA SER A 18 -0.22 6.61 -3.83
C SER A 18 -0.43 5.98 -5.21
N TRP A 19 -0.89 4.72 -5.27
CA TRP A 19 -1.29 4.09 -6.53
C TRP A 19 -2.31 4.90 -7.31
N PHE A 20 -3.39 5.35 -6.67
CA PHE A 20 -4.41 6.17 -7.32
C PHE A 20 -3.83 7.46 -7.90
N ILE A 21 -2.96 8.16 -7.15
CA ILE A 21 -2.31 9.40 -7.60
C ILE A 21 -1.44 9.14 -8.84
N TRP A 22 -0.52 8.17 -8.77
CA TRP A 22 0.44 7.95 -9.84
C TRP A 22 -0.19 7.37 -11.10
N VAL A 23 -1.14 6.43 -10.97
CA VAL A 23 -1.89 5.89 -12.13
C VAL A 23 -2.69 7.00 -12.80
N SER A 24 -3.39 7.85 -12.02
CA SER A 24 -4.16 8.97 -12.56
C SER A 24 -3.24 9.99 -13.25
N PHE A 25 -2.09 10.30 -12.64
CA PHE A 25 -1.11 11.20 -13.19
C PHE A 25 -0.55 10.69 -14.52
N VAL A 26 -0.11 9.44 -14.61
CA VAL A 26 0.39 8.85 -15.87
C VAL A 26 -0.69 8.85 -16.94
N ARG A 27 -1.94 8.52 -16.58
CA ARG A 27 -3.07 8.55 -17.52
C ARG A 27 -3.35 9.97 -18.03
N ASN A 28 -3.19 10.98 -17.17
CA ASN A 28 -3.35 12.38 -17.54
C ASN A 28 -2.16 12.90 -18.37
N LEU A 29 -0.93 12.47 -18.04
CA LEU A 29 0.28 12.75 -18.80
C LEU A 29 0.17 12.23 -20.24
N TRP A 30 -0.47 11.07 -20.43
CA TRP A 30 -0.66 10.48 -21.75
C TRP A 30 -1.83 11.10 -22.53
N LYS A 31 -2.97 11.38 -21.87
CA LYS A 31 -4.18 11.86 -22.55
C LYS A 31 -4.18 13.37 -22.81
N ASN A 32 -3.67 14.15 -21.87
CA ASN A 32 -3.74 15.61 -21.86
C ASN A 32 -2.37 16.20 -21.53
N GLY A 33 -1.30 15.60 -22.06
CA GLY A 33 0.05 15.73 -21.51
C GLY A 33 0.53 17.16 -21.34
N SER A 34 0.32 17.74 -20.15
CA SER A 34 0.71 19.06 -19.60
C SER A 34 0.77 20.27 -20.55
N GLY A 35 0.35 20.16 -21.81
CA GLY A 35 0.77 21.04 -22.91
C GLY A 35 2.24 20.85 -23.36
N GLN A 36 3.08 20.13 -22.61
CA GLN A 36 4.52 20.02 -22.87
C GLN A 36 5.01 18.59 -23.11
N ALA A 37 4.14 17.58 -22.93
CA ALA A 37 4.56 16.18 -22.95
C ALA A 37 4.85 15.67 -24.37
N PHE A 38 4.18 16.24 -25.37
CA PHE A 38 4.36 15.93 -26.77
C PHE A 38 4.61 17.22 -27.55
N ASP A 39 5.51 17.17 -28.52
CA ASP A 39 5.75 18.30 -29.42
C ASP A 39 4.70 18.36 -30.55
N ALA A 40 4.88 19.31 -31.47
CA ALA A 40 3.96 19.51 -32.59
C ALA A 40 3.96 18.35 -33.60
N ALA A 41 5.01 17.51 -33.62
CA ALA A 41 5.07 16.30 -34.43
C ALA A 41 4.46 15.08 -33.71
N GLY A 42 4.18 15.21 -32.41
CA GLY A 42 3.65 14.15 -31.55
C GLY A 42 4.73 13.32 -30.86
N ASP A 43 6.00 13.74 -30.91
CA ASP A 43 7.10 13.04 -30.27
C ASP A 43 7.16 13.36 -28.76
N PRO A 44 7.47 12.36 -27.91
CA PRO A 44 7.58 12.57 -26.47
C PRO A 44 8.80 13.44 -26.13
N THR A 45 8.55 14.51 -25.39
CA THR A 45 9.59 15.47 -25.00
C THR A 45 10.41 14.98 -23.79
N ALA A 46 11.50 15.68 -23.48
CA ALA A 46 12.25 15.44 -22.25
C ALA A 46 11.37 15.61 -20.98
N TYR A 47 10.42 16.55 -21.00
CA TYR A 47 9.47 16.74 -19.90
C TYR A 47 8.67 15.46 -19.64
N PHE A 48 8.18 14.82 -20.70
CA PHE A 48 7.45 13.55 -20.60
C PHE A 48 8.30 12.47 -19.94
N TRP A 49 9.53 12.27 -20.40
CA TRP A 49 10.40 11.21 -19.88
C TRP A 49 10.79 11.41 -18.42
N VAL A 50 11.09 12.65 -18.02
CA VAL A 50 11.40 12.98 -16.62
C VAL A 50 10.19 12.68 -15.73
N HIS A 51 9.00 13.15 -16.11
CA HIS A 51 7.79 12.97 -15.30
C HIS A 51 7.32 11.53 -15.28
N LEU A 52 7.41 10.81 -16.39
CA LEU A 52 7.08 9.39 -16.46
C LEU A 52 8.02 8.58 -15.54
N SER A 53 9.32 8.86 -15.59
CA SER A 53 10.32 8.18 -14.75
C SER A 53 10.10 8.47 -13.26
N LEU A 54 9.82 9.73 -12.91
CA LEU A 54 9.45 10.11 -11.54
C LEU A 54 8.19 9.36 -11.09
N ALA A 55 7.16 9.32 -11.93
CA ALA A 55 5.90 8.66 -11.62
C ALA A 55 6.08 7.15 -11.41
N VAL A 56 6.82 6.47 -12.30
CA VAL A 56 7.10 5.03 -12.18
C VAL A 56 7.91 4.74 -10.92
N THR A 57 8.98 5.49 -10.68
CA THR A 57 9.82 5.30 -9.48
C THR A 57 9.01 5.50 -8.21
N SER A 58 8.19 6.53 -8.16
CA SER A 58 7.35 6.85 -7.00
C SER A 58 6.22 5.84 -6.79
N PHE A 59 5.65 5.32 -7.88
CA PHE A 59 4.69 4.22 -7.86
C PHE A 59 5.31 2.94 -7.26
N LEU A 60 6.54 2.60 -7.65
CA LEU A 60 7.26 1.45 -7.09
C LEU A 60 7.54 1.63 -5.59
N LEU A 61 7.98 2.82 -5.18
CA LEU A 61 8.18 3.14 -3.77
C LEU A 61 6.87 3.05 -2.98
N GLY A 62 5.78 3.61 -3.50
CA GLY A 62 4.44 3.50 -2.91
C GLY A 62 3.97 2.05 -2.78
N THR A 63 4.26 1.22 -3.79
CA THR A 63 3.97 -0.22 -3.78
C THR A 63 4.76 -0.92 -2.69
N ALA A 64 6.07 -0.66 -2.57
CA ALA A 64 6.91 -1.24 -1.52
C ALA A 64 6.39 -0.88 -0.12
N VAL A 65 6.00 0.38 0.09
CA VAL A 65 5.39 0.84 1.35
C VAL A 65 4.06 0.13 1.62
N GLY A 66 3.19 0.03 0.61
CA GLY A 66 1.90 -0.67 0.73
C GLY A 66 2.08 -2.15 1.08
N VAL A 67 3.08 -2.82 0.48
CA VAL A 67 3.43 -4.21 0.79
C VAL A 67 3.90 -4.34 2.25
N ILE A 68 4.77 -3.44 2.73
CA ILE A 68 5.22 -3.43 4.13
C ILE A 68 4.01 -3.26 5.07
N GLY A 69 3.11 -2.33 4.77
CA GLY A 69 1.87 -2.12 5.52
C GLY A 69 0.98 -3.38 5.55
N LEU A 70 0.79 -4.03 4.40
CA LEU A 70 0.01 -5.27 4.27
C LEU A 70 0.61 -6.40 5.12
N ARG A 71 1.94 -6.57 5.11
CA ARG A 71 2.63 -7.58 5.92
C ARG A 71 2.45 -7.29 7.42
N GLY A 72 2.48 -6.02 7.82
CA GLY A 72 2.15 -5.59 9.20
C GLY A 72 0.73 -5.97 9.61
N VAL A 73 -0.27 -5.65 8.77
CA VAL A 73 -1.68 -6.00 9.02
C VAL A 73 -1.87 -7.51 9.09
N LEU A 74 -1.28 -8.29 8.18
CA LEU A 74 -1.37 -9.75 8.18
C LEU A 74 -0.72 -10.37 9.43
N ALA A 75 0.43 -9.86 9.88
CA ALA A 75 1.08 -10.31 11.11
C ALA A 75 0.20 -10.08 12.34
N LEU A 76 -0.46 -8.92 12.43
CA LEU A 76 -1.40 -8.59 13.51
C LEU A 76 -2.63 -9.50 13.51
N ARG A 77 -3.18 -9.81 12.33
CA ARG A 77 -4.31 -10.74 12.18
C ARG A 77 -3.97 -12.18 12.60
N ARG A 78 -2.70 -12.59 12.50
CA ARG A 78 -2.24 -13.90 12.99
C ARG A 78 -2.14 -13.90 14.52
N ALA A 79 -1.49 -12.89 15.10
CA ALA A 79 -1.35 -12.77 16.55
C ALA A 79 -2.70 -12.70 17.30
N SER A 80 -3.68 -11.98 16.74
CA SER A 80 -5.03 -11.91 17.33
C SER A 80 -5.79 -13.25 17.31
N ARG A 81 -5.57 -14.12 16.31
CA ARG A 81 -6.23 -15.45 16.25
C ARG A 81 -5.68 -16.39 17.31
N THR A 82 -4.36 -16.45 17.47
CA THR A 82 -3.72 -17.29 18.51
C THR A 82 -4.16 -16.92 19.93
N GLY A 83 -4.42 -15.63 20.19
CA GLY A 83 -4.96 -15.19 21.48
C GLY A 83 -6.39 -15.66 21.75
N THR A 84 -7.24 -15.77 20.72
CA THR A 84 -8.59 -16.31 20.85
C THR A 84 -8.57 -17.81 21.13
N ASP A 85 -7.70 -18.57 20.45
CA ASP A 85 -7.57 -20.02 20.64
C ASP A 85 -7.04 -20.38 22.04
N ALA A 86 -6.07 -19.61 22.56
CA ALA A 86 -5.55 -19.78 23.92
C ALA A 86 -6.59 -19.44 25.01
N GLY A 87 -7.43 -18.42 24.77
CA GLY A 87 -8.53 -18.06 25.67
C GLY A 87 -9.65 -19.10 25.68
N ALA A 88 -9.99 -19.68 24.53
CA ALA A 88 -11.00 -20.73 24.41
C ALA A 88 -10.56 -22.07 25.05
N GLY A 89 -9.27 -22.42 24.95
CA GLY A 89 -8.73 -23.65 25.56
C GLY A 89 -8.66 -23.63 27.09
N THR A 90 -8.67 -22.45 27.72
CA THR A 90 -8.54 -22.31 29.18
C THR A 90 -9.91 -22.35 29.91
N GLY A 91 -11.02 -22.17 29.21
CA GLY A 91 -12.37 -22.11 29.79
C GLY A 91 -13.10 -23.46 29.95
N ALA A 92 -12.54 -24.57 29.45
CA ALA A 92 -13.23 -25.87 29.39
C ALA A 92 -12.86 -26.84 30.54
N GLY A 93 -12.07 -26.42 31.54
CA GLY A 93 -11.38 -27.34 32.45
C GLY A 93 -11.78 -27.40 33.93
N THR A 94 -12.77 -26.64 34.43
CA THR A 94 -13.03 -26.58 35.90
C THR A 94 -14.46 -26.90 36.33
N GLY A 95 -15.14 -27.81 35.63
CA GLY A 95 -16.48 -28.28 36.00
C GLY A 95 -16.60 -29.80 35.99
N GLY A 96 -15.99 -30.50 36.96
CA GLY A 96 -16.27 -31.91 37.26
C GLY A 96 -16.89 -32.02 38.66
N PRO A 97 -18.14 -32.49 38.82
CA PRO A 97 -18.83 -32.50 40.10
C PRO A 97 -18.45 -33.68 41.02
N ALA A 98 -18.44 -33.35 42.31
CA ALA A 98 -18.60 -34.16 43.53
C ALA A 98 -17.52 -35.21 43.87
#